data_AF-A0A250FPD6-F1
#
_entry.id   AF-A0A250FPD6-F1
#
_cell.length_a   1.000
_cell.length_b   1.000
_cell.length_c   1.000
_cell.angle_alpha   90.00
_cell.angle_beta   90.00
_cell.angle_gamma   90.00
#
_symmetry.space_group_name_H-M   'P 1'
#
loop_
_entity.id
_entity.type
_entity.pdbx_description
1 polymer ?
#
loop_
_entity_poly.entity_id
_entity_poly.type
_entity_poly.pdbx_seq_one_letter_code
_entity_poly.pdbx_strand_id
1 'polypeptide(L)'
;MCSFPIFAQQKTAYQKKIEEIQNKYLQKYGVSLSRINQLRKDKELGNAAVEALLYEKIQNYGKTHGNVDAGLILIKILKEMNAAEKLKTPAELKKEKEEIEKRIAQQKKEKQQREIMEKKKREEDIEKTSDIVRTKVRIKDSFIKWAQRGEFETTNEFNKRLSEESRNQLQKISFYEIDYIFDNELKFDIKLGMYDADNEIYPMIIEKKIGFYSYKTEEELYKKLVYKNYTGDYNFNNPKISIVTEAKIEREKAIKLKEICEEHSESIHAYGNPQFSRNIEEWILKDGYFFPITIKIGSYNDAKGELEDIEIVNLNKKGYSLISEIGFNTSDLGLSGYFPENYTFKLNNNHIENIEEN
;
A
#
# COMPACT_ATOMS: atom_id res chain seq x y z
N MET A 1 -52.19 22.01 32.73
CA MET A 1 -51.49 21.78 31.44
C MET A 1 -51.29 23.13 30.76
N CYS A 2 -50.12 23.72 30.88
CA CYS A 2 -49.80 24.99 30.22
C CYS A 2 -49.06 24.67 28.91
N SER A 3 -49.75 24.82 27.79
CA SER A 3 -49.16 24.75 26.45
C SER A 3 -48.25 25.97 26.25
N PHE A 4 -46.95 25.75 26.12
CA PHE A 4 -46.05 26.78 25.60
C PHE A 4 -46.38 26.99 24.12
N PRO A 5 -46.72 28.22 23.67
CA PRO A 5 -46.86 28.49 22.26
C PRO A 5 -45.50 28.32 21.60
N ILE A 6 -45.43 27.42 20.63
CA ILE A 6 -44.31 27.32 19.69
C ILE A 6 -44.28 28.66 18.96
N PHE A 7 -43.42 29.57 19.39
CA PHE A 7 -43.12 30.79 18.65
C PHE A 7 -42.58 30.36 17.29
N ALA A 8 -43.43 30.41 16.25
CA ALA A 8 -42.99 30.32 14.88
C ALA A 8 -41.97 31.44 14.67
N GLN A 9 -40.69 31.06 14.54
CA GLN A 9 -39.59 32.01 14.43
C GLN A 9 -39.85 32.89 13.20
N GLN A 10 -40.10 34.19 13.45
CA GLN A 10 -40.43 35.12 12.38
C GLN A 10 -39.22 35.24 11.45
N LYS A 11 -39.42 35.03 10.13
CA LYS A 11 -38.33 35.10 9.15
C LYS A 11 -37.63 36.45 9.22
N THR A 12 -36.30 36.43 9.19
CA THR A 12 -35.48 37.64 9.22
C THR A 12 -35.59 38.43 7.92
N ALA A 13 -35.16 39.70 7.93
CA ALA A 13 -35.14 40.53 6.73
C ALA A 13 -34.29 39.90 5.61
N TYR A 14 -33.15 39.32 5.98
CA TYR A 14 -32.30 38.55 5.06
C TYR A 14 -33.03 37.35 4.46
N GLN A 15 -33.64 36.50 5.29
CA GLN A 15 -34.36 35.30 4.84
C GLN A 15 -35.52 35.63 3.89
N LYS A 16 -36.30 36.67 4.21
CA LYS A 16 -37.36 37.15 3.33
C LYS A 16 -36.79 37.62 1.99
N LYS A 17 -35.64 38.32 2.00
CA LYS A 17 -35.02 38.81 0.78
C LYS A 17 -34.48 37.68 -0.11
N ILE A 18 -33.91 36.64 0.48
CA ILE A 18 -33.49 35.44 -0.25
C ILE A 18 -34.69 34.73 -0.90
N GLU A 19 -35.80 34.58 -0.17
CA GLU A 19 -37.01 33.97 -0.73
C GLU A 19 -37.62 34.78 -1.87
N GLU A 20 -37.60 36.11 -1.77
CA GLU A 20 -38.02 37.01 -2.86
C GLU A 20 -37.17 36.80 -4.13
N ILE A 21 -35.84 36.73 -3.98
CA ILE A 21 -34.93 36.49 -5.10
C ILE A 21 -35.22 35.12 -5.73
N GLN A 22 -35.29 34.06 -4.93
CA GLN A 22 -35.61 32.71 -5.42
C GLN A 22 -36.97 32.68 -6.16
N ASN A 23 -37.99 33.33 -5.61
CA ASN A 23 -39.32 33.42 -6.23
C ASN A 23 -39.26 34.13 -7.58
N LYS A 24 -38.60 35.29 -7.63
CA LYS A 24 -38.43 36.10 -8.85
C LYS A 24 -37.86 35.26 -9.99
N TYR A 25 -36.79 34.49 -9.72
CA TYR A 25 -36.15 33.68 -10.76
C TYR A 25 -36.95 32.43 -11.11
N LEU A 26 -37.51 31.71 -10.14
CA LEU A 26 -38.35 30.54 -10.41
C LEU A 26 -39.61 30.91 -11.21
N GLN A 27 -40.27 32.03 -10.89
CA GLN A 27 -41.42 32.53 -11.62
C GLN A 27 -41.06 32.94 -13.04
N LYS A 28 -39.87 33.55 -13.25
CA LYS A 28 -39.34 33.85 -14.59
C LYS A 28 -39.20 32.59 -15.45
N TYR A 29 -38.94 31.43 -14.85
CA TYR A 29 -38.84 30.13 -15.54
C TYR A 29 -40.12 29.27 -15.42
N GLY A 30 -41.28 29.92 -15.24
CA GLY A 30 -42.59 29.29 -15.36
C GLY A 30 -43.05 28.50 -14.14
N VAL A 31 -42.41 28.66 -12.97
CA VAL A 31 -42.86 28.01 -11.73
C VAL A 31 -43.85 28.92 -11.00
N SER A 32 -45.07 28.42 -10.74
CA SER A 32 -46.10 29.19 -10.05
C SER A 32 -45.74 29.44 -8.58
N LEU A 33 -46.14 30.59 -8.04
CA LEU A 33 -45.90 30.94 -6.64
C LEU A 33 -46.55 29.92 -5.67
N SER A 34 -47.71 29.37 -6.06
CA SER A 34 -48.38 28.29 -5.32
C SER A 34 -47.48 27.06 -5.18
N ARG A 35 -46.84 26.62 -6.27
CA ARG A 35 -45.91 25.49 -6.24
C ARG A 35 -44.68 25.78 -5.38
N ILE A 36 -44.10 26.97 -5.48
CA ILE A 36 -42.94 27.35 -4.68
C ILE A 36 -43.30 27.34 -3.18
N ASN A 37 -44.45 27.90 -2.81
CA ASN A 37 -44.91 27.92 -1.42
C ASN A 37 -45.25 26.53 -0.89
N GLN A 38 -45.71 25.61 -1.74
CA GLN A 38 -45.91 24.21 -1.35
C GLN A 38 -44.57 23.54 -1.02
N LEU A 39 -43.53 23.74 -1.84
CA LEU A 39 -42.19 23.20 -1.59
C LEU A 39 -41.59 23.73 -0.29
N ARG A 40 -41.76 25.03 0.01
CA ARG A 40 -41.29 25.61 1.29
C ARG A 40 -41.98 25.06 2.53
N LYS A 41 -43.20 24.52 2.39
CA LYS A 41 -43.97 23.91 3.49
C LYS A 41 -43.65 22.44 3.70
N ASP A 42 -42.84 21.85 2.82
CA ASP A 42 -42.38 20.48 2.97
C ASP A 42 -41.56 20.33 4.25
N LYS A 43 -41.87 19.31 5.06
CA LYS A 43 -41.28 19.11 6.39
C LYS A 43 -39.89 18.48 6.33
N GLU A 44 -39.56 17.78 5.26
CA GLU A 44 -38.29 17.07 5.12
C GLU A 44 -37.24 17.94 4.41
N LEU A 45 -37.65 18.63 3.34
CA LEU A 45 -36.73 19.36 2.46
C LEU A 45 -36.90 20.89 2.53
N GLY A 46 -38.12 21.39 2.72
CA GLY A 46 -38.42 22.83 2.85
C GLY A 46 -37.73 23.71 1.79
N ASN A 47 -36.92 24.69 2.25
CA ASN A 47 -36.20 25.61 1.36
C ASN A 47 -35.13 24.91 0.49
N ALA A 48 -34.58 23.77 0.90
CA ALA A 48 -33.62 23.02 0.09
C ALA A 48 -34.26 22.49 -1.22
N ALA A 49 -35.56 22.13 -1.19
CA ALA A 49 -36.29 21.73 -2.39
C ALA A 49 -36.48 22.89 -3.38
N VAL A 50 -36.64 24.13 -2.88
CA VAL A 50 -36.76 25.33 -3.71
C VAL A 50 -35.42 25.65 -4.39
N GLU A 51 -34.31 25.50 -3.67
CA GLU A 51 -32.96 25.70 -4.21
C GLU A 51 -32.63 24.66 -5.29
N ALA A 52 -32.94 23.38 -5.03
CA ALA A 52 -32.75 22.31 -6.00
C ALA A 52 -33.55 22.56 -7.30
N LEU A 53 -34.81 22.99 -7.18
CA LEU A 53 -35.65 23.32 -8.33
C LEU A 53 -35.11 24.53 -9.11
N LEU A 54 -34.60 25.55 -8.42
CA LEU A 54 -34.01 26.71 -9.08
C LEU A 54 -32.77 26.31 -9.88
N TYR A 55 -31.91 25.47 -9.30
CA TYR A 55 -30.73 24.94 -9.99
C TYR A 55 -31.12 24.11 -11.22
N GLU A 56 -32.11 23.22 -11.07
CA GLU A 56 -32.64 22.41 -12.16
C GLU A 56 -33.17 23.27 -13.32
N LYS A 57 -33.93 24.33 -13.03
CA LYS A 57 -34.46 25.26 -14.04
C LYS A 57 -33.34 25.98 -14.80
N ILE A 58 -32.29 26.41 -14.11
CA ILE A 58 -31.13 27.06 -14.73
C ILE A 58 -30.36 26.08 -15.62
N GLN A 59 -30.17 24.84 -15.16
CA GLN A 59 -29.52 23.77 -15.94
C GLN A 59 -30.31 23.45 -17.22
N ASN A 60 -31.64 23.31 -17.12
CA ASN A 60 -32.50 23.06 -18.27
C ASN A 60 -32.54 24.24 -19.26
N TYR A 61 -32.44 25.47 -18.76
CA TYR A 61 -32.24 26.65 -19.62
C TYR A 61 -30.90 26.58 -20.39
N GLY A 62 -29.82 26.18 -19.72
CA GLY A 62 -28.51 25.99 -20.36
C GLY A 62 -28.52 24.95 -21.48
N LYS A 63 -29.29 23.87 -21.34
CA LYS A 63 -29.45 22.85 -22.40
C LYS A 63 -30.12 23.38 -23.67
N THR A 64 -30.93 24.44 -23.57
CA THR A 64 -31.73 24.98 -24.67
C THR A 64 -31.16 26.28 -25.26
N HIS A 65 -30.42 27.06 -24.46
CA HIS A 65 -29.91 28.39 -24.82
C HIS A 65 -28.38 28.51 -24.71
N GLY A 66 -27.69 27.46 -24.25
CA GLY A 66 -26.23 27.44 -24.09
C GLY A 66 -25.76 27.73 -22.65
N ASN A 67 -24.62 27.15 -22.28
CA ASN A 67 -24.09 27.20 -20.91
C ASN A 67 -23.62 28.61 -20.49
N VAL A 68 -23.20 29.45 -21.44
CA VAL A 68 -22.78 30.83 -21.16
C VAL A 68 -23.95 31.65 -20.61
N ASP A 69 -25.13 31.54 -21.23
CA ASP A 69 -26.33 32.27 -20.81
C ASP A 69 -26.86 31.77 -19.46
N ALA A 70 -26.83 30.45 -19.21
CA ALA A 70 -27.12 29.89 -17.90
C ALA A 70 -26.13 30.39 -16.82
N GLY A 71 -24.84 30.50 -17.15
CA GLY A 71 -23.83 31.08 -16.28
C GLY A 71 -24.11 32.55 -15.92
N LEU A 72 -24.52 33.37 -16.90
CA LEU A 72 -24.89 34.77 -16.66
C LEU A 72 -26.11 34.92 -15.73
N ILE A 73 -27.06 33.99 -15.80
CA ILE A 73 -28.21 33.95 -14.90
C ILE A 73 -27.75 33.66 -13.46
N LEU A 74 -26.89 32.64 -13.29
CA LEU A 74 -26.35 32.28 -11.98
C LEU A 74 -25.56 33.45 -11.36
N ILE A 75 -24.72 34.13 -12.15
CA ILE A 75 -23.96 35.31 -11.71
C ILE A 75 -24.90 36.43 -11.22
N LYS A 76 -26.02 36.68 -11.93
CA LYS A 76 -26.99 37.69 -11.52
C LYS A 76 -27.67 37.32 -10.20
N ILE A 77 -28.09 36.05 -10.05
CA ILE A 77 -28.67 35.54 -8.80
C ILE A 77 -27.68 35.72 -7.64
N LEU A 78 -26.43 35.29 -7.81
CA LEU A 78 -25.39 35.41 -6.79
C LEU A 78 -25.11 36.88 -6.41
N LYS A 79 -25.06 37.80 -7.38
CA LYS A 79 -24.92 39.24 -7.09
C LYS A 79 -26.08 39.78 -6.25
N GLU A 80 -27.32 39.40 -6.56
CA GLU A 80 -28.50 39.82 -5.78
C GLU A 80 -28.50 39.21 -4.37
N MET A 81 -28.12 37.94 -4.23
CA MET A 81 -28.02 37.27 -2.93
C MET A 81 -26.89 37.85 -2.07
N ASN A 82 -25.73 38.16 -2.66
CA ASN A 82 -24.61 38.82 -1.97
C ASN A 82 -24.98 40.24 -1.51
N ALA A 83 -25.74 40.98 -2.33
CA ALA A 83 -26.25 42.28 -1.91
C ALA A 83 -27.21 42.17 -0.71
N ALA A 84 -28.00 41.10 -0.64
CA ALA A 84 -28.90 40.83 0.47
C ALA A 84 -28.17 40.50 1.79
N GLU A 85 -26.92 40.04 1.77
CA GLU A 85 -26.16 39.73 2.99
C GLU A 85 -26.00 40.94 3.93
N LYS A 86 -26.07 42.17 3.40
CA LYS A 86 -26.09 43.40 4.21
C LYS A 86 -27.28 43.49 5.17
N LEU A 87 -28.32 42.67 4.97
CA LEU A 87 -29.51 42.58 5.82
C LEU A 87 -29.35 41.57 6.97
N LYS A 88 -28.23 40.84 7.04
CA LYS A 88 -27.96 39.90 8.14
C LYS A 88 -27.73 40.68 9.43
N THR A 89 -28.36 40.24 10.51
CA THR A 89 -28.15 40.78 11.86
C THR A 89 -26.84 40.28 12.47
N PRO A 90 -26.26 40.96 13.49
CA PRO A 90 -25.08 40.46 14.20
C PRO A 90 -25.26 39.04 14.78
N ALA A 91 -26.47 38.68 15.22
CA ALA A 91 -26.79 37.35 15.72
C ALA A 91 -26.75 36.27 14.62
N GLU A 92 -27.24 36.58 13.41
CA GLU A 92 -27.16 35.69 12.24
C GLU A 92 -25.70 35.51 11.79
N LEU A 93 -24.92 36.59 11.74
CA LEU A 93 -23.50 36.53 11.40
C LEU A 93 -22.70 35.71 12.42
N LYS A 94 -23.02 35.83 13.72
CA LYS A 94 -22.40 35.01 14.77
C LYS A 94 -22.74 33.53 14.60
N LYS A 95 -24.02 33.21 14.39
CA LYS A 95 -24.49 31.84 14.18
C LYS A 95 -23.86 31.21 12.92
N GLU A 96 -23.75 31.97 11.83
CA GLU A 96 -23.10 31.53 10.59
C GLU A 96 -21.61 31.23 10.80
N LYS A 97 -20.88 32.10 11.53
CA LYS A 97 -19.49 31.84 11.91
C LYS A 97 -19.35 30.56 12.74
N GLU A 98 -20.19 30.37 13.76
CA GLU A 98 -20.19 29.16 14.58
C GLU A 98 -20.50 27.90 13.76
N GLU A 99 -21.42 27.96 12.80
CA GLU A 99 -21.73 26.85 11.90
C GLU A 99 -20.57 26.55 10.94
N ILE A 100 -19.91 27.57 10.38
CA ILE A 100 -18.72 27.41 9.55
C ILE A 100 -17.58 26.77 10.35
N GLU A 101 -17.32 27.25 11.57
CA GLU A 101 -16.29 26.68 12.46
C GLU A 101 -16.58 25.21 12.78
N LYS A 102 -17.84 24.86 13.08
CA LYS A 102 -18.26 23.47 13.29
C LYS A 102 -18.03 22.61 12.05
N ARG A 103 -18.36 23.09 10.84
CA ARG A 103 -18.12 22.36 9.58
C ARG A 103 -16.63 22.15 9.33
N ILE A 104 -15.81 23.17 9.54
CA ILE A 104 -14.35 23.07 9.40
C ILE A 104 -13.77 22.08 10.42
N ALA A 105 -14.22 22.13 11.68
CA ALA A 105 -13.78 21.20 12.72
C ALA A 105 -14.18 19.76 12.40
N GLN A 106 -15.40 19.55 11.88
CA GLN A 106 -15.88 18.23 11.47
C GLN A 106 -15.08 17.69 10.28
N GLN A 107 -14.85 18.49 9.25
CA GLN A 107 -14.01 18.11 8.10
C GLN A 107 -12.57 17.77 8.51
N LYS A 108 -11.99 18.52 9.45
CA LYS A 108 -10.66 18.21 10.00
C LYS A 108 -10.64 16.86 10.73
N LYS A 109 -11.66 16.57 11.55
CA LYS A 109 -11.78 15.28 12.24
C LYS A 109 -11.95 14.12 11.27
N GLU A 110 -12.81 14.26 10.27
CA GLU A 110 -13.02 13.23 9.25
C GLU A 110 -11.75 12.98 8.42
N LYS A 111 -11.03 14.04 8.05
CA LYS A 111 -9.75 13.92 7.35
C LYS A 111 -8.72 13.17 8.19
N GLN A 112 -8.57 13.52 9.47
CA GLN A 112 -7.67 12.83 10.40
C GLN A 112 -8.04 11.34 10.57
N GLN A 113 -9.33 11.03 10.69
CA GLN A 113 -9.79 9.65 10.81
C GLN A 113 -9.50 8.82 9.54
N ARG A 114 -9.68 9.42 8.36
CA ARG A 114 -9.33 8.77 7.09
C ARG A 114 -7.83 8.52 6.99
N GLU A 115 -7.00 9.50 7.32
CA GLU A 115 -5.54 9.36 7.33
C GLU A 115 -5.06 8.24 8.27
N ILE A 116 -5.64 8.14 9.47
CA ILE A 116 -5.35 7.05 10.42
C ILE A 116 -5.75 5.69 9.85
N MET A 117 -6.96 5.59 9.27
CA MET A 117 -7.46 4.34 8.69
C MET A 117 -6.62 3.88 7.50
N GLU A 118 -6.27 4.80 6.60
CA GLU A 118 -5.41 4.54 5.45
C GLU A 118 -4.00 4.11 5.87
N LYS A 119 -3.44 4.75 6.90
CA LYS A 119 -2.14 4.36 7.46
C LYS A 119 -2.19 2.95 8.05
N LYS A 120 -3.21 2.64 8.86
CA LYS A 120 -3.36 1.31 9.46
C LYS A 120 -3.51 0.23 8.40
N LYS A 121 -4.38 0.45 7.40
CA LYS A 121 -4.55 -0.48 6.28
C LYS A 121 -3.23 -0.71 5.54
N ARG A 122 -2.45 0.35 5.32
CA ARG A 122 -1.14 0.27 4.68
C ARG A 122 -0.16 -0.58 5.48
N GLU A 123 -0.12 -0.42 6.80
CA GLU A 123 0.72 -1.22 7.69
C GLU A 123 0.32 -2.70 7.66
N GLU A 124 -0.99 -3.00 7.70
CA GLU A 124 -1.52 -4.37 7.55
C GLU A 124 -1.15 -4.98 6.17
N ASP A 125 -1.23 -4.19 5.10
CA ASP A 125 -0.86 -4.64 3.75
C ASP A 125 0.64 -4.94 3.64
N ILE A 126 1.50 -4.12 4.24
CA ILE A 126 2.96 -4.34 4.30
C ILE A 126 3.25 -5.67 4.99
N GLU A 127 2.65 -5.92 6.15
CA GLU A 127 2.86 -7.16 6.90
C GLU A 127 2.42 -8.39 6.09
N LYS A 128 1.22 -8.35 5.52
CA LYS A 128 0.63 -9.45 4.72
C LYS A 128 1.37 -9.75 3.41
N THR A 129 2.21 -8.82 2.96
CA THR A 129 2.94 -8.92 1.68
C THR A 129 4.45 -8.97 1.86
N SER A 130 4.90 -9.17 3.11
CA SER A 130 6.30 -9.34 3.46
C SER A 130 6.94 -10.55 2.77
N ASP A 131 8.26 -10.52 2.60
CA ASP A 131 9.00 -11.60 1.92
C ASP A 131 8.73 -12.95 2.62
N ILE A 132 8.73 -12.98 3.96
CA ILE A 132 8.48 -14.21 4.72
C ILE A 132 7.06 -14.75 4.54
N VAL A 133 6.04 -13.88 4.49
CA VAL A 133 4.65 -14.31 4.25
C VAL A 133 4.53 -14.88 2.85
N ARG A 134 5.13 -14.21 1.86
CA ARG A 134 5.17 -14.70 0.48
C ARG A 134 5.84 -16.06 0.37
N THR A 135 7.01 -16.22 1.00
CA THR A 135 7.74 -17.50 1.06
C THR A 135 6.84 -18.61 1.62
N LYS A 136 6.19 -18.39 2.77
CA LYS A 136 5.29 -19.40 3.37
C LYS A 136 4.14 -19.79 2.44
N VAL A 137 3.50 -18.82 1.79
CA VAL A 137 2.40 -19.06 0.85
C VAL A 137 2.87 -19.89 -0.36
N ARG A 138 4.05 -19.59 -0.90
CA ARG A 138 4.62 -20.34 -2.03
C ARG A 138 5.05 -21.75 -1.67
N ILE A 139 5.68 -21.93 -0.51
CA ILE A 139 6.04 -23.25 0.02
C ILE A 139 4.80 -24.12 0.12
N LYS A 140 3.72 -23.58 0.71
CA LYS A 140 2.44 -24.28 0.81
C LYS A 140 1.90 -24.67 -0.57
N ASP A 141 1.82 -23.71 -1.50
CA ASP A 141 1.28 -23.93 -2.84
C ASP A 141 2.08 -24.99 -3.62
N SER A 142 3.41 -24.85 -3.64
CA SER A 142 4.33 -25.78 -4.30
C SER A 142 4.26 -27.18 -3.68
N PHE A 143 4.18 -27.27 -2.35
CA PHE A 143 4.02 -28.56 -1.66
C PHE A 143 2.68 -29.23 -1.99
N ILE A 144 1.57 -28.49 -1.94
CA ILE A 144 0.25 -29.03 -2.28
C ILE A 144 0.23 -29.58 -3.71
N LYS A 145 0.85 -28.87 -4.66
CA LYS A 145 0.98 -29.35 -6.05
C LYS A 145 1.78 -30.65 -6.13
N TRP A 146 2.92 -30.75 -5.44
CA TRP A 146 3.69 -32.00 -5.39
C TRP A 146 2.92 -33.14 -4.70
N ALA A 147 2.15 -32.82 -3.66
CA ALA A 147 1.37 -33.78 -2.88
C ALA A 147 0.10 -34.27 -3.61
N GLN A 148 -0.18 -33.78 -4.82
CA GLN A 148 -1.24 -34.34 -5.66
C GLN A 148 -0.82 -35.73 -6.16
N ARG A 149 -1.80 -36.61 -6.28
CA ARG A 149 -1.61 -37.94 -6.86
C ARG A 149 -1.38 -37.80 -8.36
N GLY A 150 -0.33 -38.44 -8.87
CA GLY A 150 -0.05 -38.48 -10.30
C GLY A 150 -1.08 -39.31 -11.07
N GLU A 151 -1.28 -38.98 -12.35
CA GLU A 151 -2.22 -39.70 -13.24
C GLU A 151 -1.91 -41.20 -13.32
N PHE A 152 -0.62 -41.55 -13.37
CA PHE A 152 -0.13 -42.93 -13.49
C PHE A 152 0.31 -43.54 -12.16
N GLU A 153 0.10 -42.84 -11.04
CA GLU A 153 0.52 -43.29 -9.71
C GLU A 153 -0.57 -44.16 -9.08
N THR A 154 -0.22 -45.36 -8.63
CA THR A 154 -1.14 -46.21 -7.87
C THR A 154 -1.41 -45.63 -6.49
N THR A 155 -2.53 -46.00 -5.85
CA THR A 155 -2.85 -45.53 -4.48
C THR A 155 -1.76 -45.92 -3.48
N ASN A 156 -1.12 -47.08 -3.65
CA ASN A 156 -0.07 -47.55 -2.76
C ASN A 156 1.23 -46.75 -2.94
N GLU A 157 1.63 -46.48 -4.18
CA GLU A 157 2.78 -45.61 -4.47
C GLU A 157 2.56 -44.19 -3.93
N PHE A 158 1.37 -43.63 -4.14
CA PHE A 158 0.99 -42.32 -3.61
C PHE A 158 1.12 -42.22 -2.10
N ASN A 159 0.50 -43.18 -1.39
CA ASN A 159 0.56 -43.20 0.08
C ASN A 159 1.98 -43.41 0.58
N LYS A 160 2.75 -44.29 -0.08
CA LYS A 160 4.16 -44.56 0.26
C LYS A 160 4.99 -43.29 0.10
N ARG A 161 4.94 -42.64 -1.07
CA ARG A 161 5.64 -41.37 -1.36
C ARG A 161 5.29 -40.28 -0.35
N LEU A 162 4.01 -40.06 -0.07
CA LEU A 162 3.60 -39.07 0.93
C LEU A 162 4.14 -39.41 2.33
N SER A 163 4.14 -40.68 2.73
CA SER A 163 4.61 -41.08 4.06
C SER A 163 6.14 -40.99 4.20
N GLU A 164 6.88 -41.34 3.16
CA GLU A 164 8.34 -41.48 3.20
C GLU A 164 9.07 -40.19 2.80
N GLU A 165 8.51 -39.41 1.86
CA GLU A 165 9.25 -38.30 1.22
C GLU A 165 8.79 -36.90 1.65
N SER A 166 7.60 -36.75 2.26
CA SER A 166 7.01 -35.42 2.51
C SER A 166 7.92 -34.46 3.29
N ARG A 167 8.68 -34.95 4.27
CA ARG A 167 9.60 -34.10 5.06
C ARG A 167 10.75 -33.57 4.21
N ASN A 168 11.42 -34.47 3.48
CA ASN A 168 12.54 -34.13 2.61
C ASN A 168 12.07 -33.20 1.50
N GLN A 169 10.95 -33.53 0.85
CA GLN A 169 10.42 -32.71 -0.22
C GLN A 169 9.99 -31.32 0.27
N LEU A 170 9.39 -31.20 1.46
CA LEU A 170 9.05 -29.91 2.04
C LEU A 170 10.29 -29.04 2.23
N GLN A 171 11.41 -29.60 2.70
CA GLN A 171 12.67 -28.86 2.81
C GLN A 171 13.22 -28.45 1.43
N LYS A 172 13.23 -29.37 0.44
CA LYS A 172 13.64 -29.07 -0.95
C LYS A 172 12.87 -27.90 -1.53
N ILE A 173 11.54 -27.96 -1.46
CA ILE A 173 10.64 -26.91 -1.94
C ILE A 173 10.88 -25.60 -1.18
N SER A 174 11.10 -25.68 0.13
CA SER A 174 11.34 -24.50 0.96
C SER A 174 12.62 -23.76 0.56
N PHE A 175 13.70 -24.50 0.30
CA PHE A 175 14.93 -23.90 -0.21
C PHE A 175 14.72 -23.28 -1.60
N TYR A 176 14.13 -24.05 -2.53
CA TYR A 176 13.90 -23.60 -3.90
C TYR A 176 13.07 -22.31 -3.99
N GLU A 177 12.02 -22.17 -3.17
CA GLU A 177 11.21 -20.96 -3.19
C GLU A 177 11.92 -19.74 -2.60
N ILE A 178 12.84 -19.94 -1.64
CA ILE A 178 13.69 -18.84 -1.11
C ILE A 178 14.74 -18.43 -2.13
N ASP A 179 15.46 -19.40 -2.70
CA ASP A 179 16.47 -19.18 -3.75
C ASP A 179 15.85 -18.43 -4.94
N TYR A 180 14.67 -18.86 -5.38
CA TYR A 180 13.92 -18.17 -6.43
C TYR A 180 13.60 -16.70 -6.09
N ILE A 181 13.25 -16.40 -4.83
CA ILE A 181 12.98 -15.03 -4.37
C ILE A 181 14.25 -14.19 -4.41
N PHE A 182 15.36 -14.72 -3.86
CA PHE A 182 16.66 -14.05 -3.88
C PHE A 182 17.00 -13.65 -5.30
N ASP A 183 16.85 -14.60 -6.21
CA ASP A 183 17.24 -14.46 -7.60
C ASP A 183 16.38 -13.46 -8.38
N ASN A 184 15.05 -13.54 -8.24
CA ASN A 184 14.16 -12.90 -9.22
C ASN A 184 13.45 -11.65 -8.67
N GLU A 185 13.38 -11.49 -7.35
CA GLU A 185 12.39 -10.58 -6.75
C GLU A 185 12.98 -9.54 -5.81
N LEU A 186 14.18 -9.77 -5.28
CA LEU A 186 14.85 -8.85 -4.38
C LEU A 186 15.60 -7.76 -5.15
N LYS A 187 15.33 -6.51 -4.78
CA LYS A 187 16.02 -5.32 -5.30
C LYS A 187 16.32 -4.34 -4.18
N PHE A 188 17.50 -3.74 -4.23
CA PHE A 188 17.99 -2.86 -3.18
C PHE A 188 18.59 -1.58 -3.76
N ASP A 189 18.37 -0.47 -3.06
CA ASP A 189 19.15 0.76 -3.24
C ASP A 189 20.21 0.80 -2.13
N ILE A 190 21.49 0.99 -2.47
CA ILE A 190 22.57 1.13 -1.50
C ILE A 190 22.97 2.61 -1.43
N LYS A 191 22.93 3.19 -0.23
CA LYS A 191 23.40 4.56 0.02
C LYS A 191 24.62 4.53 0.91
N LEU A 192 25.70 5.11 0.41
CA LEU A 192 26.97 5.18 1.11
C LEU A 192 27.04 6.44 1.98
N GLY A 193 27.56 6.29 3.21
CA GLY A 193 27.87 7.40 4.11
C GLY A 193 29.23 8.02 3.81
N MET A 194 29.81 8.70 4.80
CA MET A 194 31.20 9.15 4.71
C MET A 194 32.12 8.03 5.20
N TYR A 195 33.06 7.60 4.36
CA TYR A 195 34.06 6.58 4.73
C TYR A 195 35.03 7.10 5.80
N ASP A 196 35.25 6.32 6.84
CA ASP A 196 36.23 6.57 7.89
C ASP A 196 37.54 5.86 7.54
N ALA A 197 38.52 6.63 7.06
CA ALA A 197 39.81 6.10 6.63
C ALA A 197 40.73 5.69 7.78
N ASP A 198 40.53 6.24 8.99
CA ASP A 198 41.36 5.92 10.15
C ASP A 198 40.97 4.56 10.74
N ASN A 199 39.67 4.23 10.71
CA ASN A 199 39.14 2.98 11.25
C ASN A 199 38.78 1.93 10.20
N GLU A 200 38.87 2.28 8.91
CA GLU A 200 38.47 1.46 7.77
C GLU A 200 37.00 0.99 7.85
N ILE A 201 36.12 1.95 8.15
CA ILE A 201 34.69 1.72 8.31
C ILE A 201 33.93 2.49 7.24
N TYR A 202 33.04 1.80 6.54
CA TYR A 202 32.11 2.40 5.59
C TYR A 202 30.67 2.28 6.10
N PRO A 203 30.06 3.37 6.60
CA PRO A 203 28.64 3.38 6.95
C PRO A 203 27.76 3.28 5.71
N MET A 204 26.68 2.50 5.78
CA MET A 204 25.79 2.23 4.65
C MET A 204 24.32 2.16 5.09
N ILE A 205 23.42 2.54 4.17
CA ILE A 205 21.98 2.27 4.27
C ILE A 205 21.61 1.38 3.09
N ILE A 206 21.07 0.19 3.37
CA ILE A 206 20.47 -0.66 2.34
C ILE A 206 18.96 -0.47 2.42
N GLU A 207 18.36 0.01 1.34
CA GLU A 207 16.92 0.24 1.23
C GLU A 207 16.29 -0.76 0.28
N LYS A 208 15.18 -1.36 0.70
CA LYS A 208 14.31 -2.17 -0.14
C LYS A 208 13.00 -1.42 -0.37
N LYS A 209 12.59 -1.33 -1.64
CA LYS A 209 11.25 -0.85 -2.01
C LYS A 209 10.25 -1.98 -1.75
N ILE A 210 9.14 -1.66 -1.09
CA ILE A 210 8.08 -2.64 -0.82
C ILE A 210 7.04 -2.52 -1.94
N GLY A 211 6.74 -3.63 -2.62
CA GLY A 211 5.67 -3.69 -3.60
C GLY A 211 4.31 -3.65 -2.91
N PHE A 212 3.37 -2.86 -3.43
CA PHE A 212 1.97 -2.94 -2.98
C PHE A 212 1.15 -3.84 -3.89
N TYR A 213 0.23 -4.54 -3.26
CA TYR A 213 -0.70 -5.44 -3.89
C TYR A 213 -2.09 -4.84 -3.75
N SER A 214 -2.72 -4.43 -4.86
CA SER A 214 -4.14 -4.09 -4.84
C SER A 214 -4.98 -5.37 -4.78
N TYR A 215 -5.70 -5.63 -3.70
CA TYR A 215 -6.59 -6.79 -3.58
C TYR A 215 -7.88 -6.43 -2.81
N LYS A 216 -8.97 -7.14 -3.12
CA LYS A 216 -10.27 -7.00 -2.48
C LYS A 216 -10.62 -8.20 -1.61
N THR A 217 -10.02 -9.35 -1.89
CA THR A 217 -10.28 -10.61 -1.17
C THR A 217 -8.97 -11.32 -0.83
N GLU A 218 -9.01 -12.19 0.17
CA GLU A 218 -7.87 -13.05 0.53
C GLU A 218 -7.48 -14.00 -0.61
N GLU A 219 -8.43 -14.43 -1.44
CA GLU A 219 -8.15 -15.26 -2.62
C GLU A 219 -7.37 -14.48 -3.70
N GLU A 220 -7.72 -13.21 -3.92
CA GLU A 220 -6.97 -12.34 -4.84
C GLU A 220 -5.55 -12.10 -4.32
N LEU A 221 -5.39 -11.87 -3.00
CA LEU A 221 -4.08 -11.74 -2.38
C LEU A 221 -3.25 -13.02 -2.56
N TYR A 222 -3.83 -14.18 -2.27
CA TYR A 222 -3.19 -15.48 -2.45
C TYR A 222 -2.65 -15.68 -3.87
N LYS A 223 -3.49 -15.42 -4.89
CA LYS A 223 -3.10 -15.52 -6.31
C LYS A 223 -1.89 -14.63 -6.63
N LYS A 224 -1.84 -13.42 -6.06
CA LYS A 224 -0.72 -12.51 -6.28
C LYS A 224 0.57 -12.95 -5.57
N LEU A 225 0.47 -13.50 -4.36
CA LEU A 225 1.64 -13.97 -3.61
C LEU A 225 2.28 -15.20 -4.26
N VAL A 226 1.45 -16.14 -4.74
CA VAL A 226 1.92 -17.35 -5.45
C VAL A 226 2.52 -17.04 -6.81
N TYR A 227 2.00 -16.05 -7.54
CA TYR A 227 2.49 -15.72 -8.87
C TYR A 227 3.97 -15.32 -8.86
N LYS A 228 4.79 -16.05 -9.62
CA LYS A 228 6.24 -15.85 -9.80
C LYS A 228 6.51 -14.65 -10.70
N ASN A 229 7.55 -13.87 -10.43
CA ASN A 229 7.89 -12.60 -11.11
C ASN A 229 6.89 -11.44 -10.91
N TYR A 230 5.79 -11.60 -10.16
CA TYR A 230 4.96 -10.44 -9.82
C TYR A 230 5.69 -9.62 -8.76
N THR A 231 6.16 -8.46 -9.19
CA THR A 231 6.98 -7.56 -8.40
C THR A 231 6.14 -6.55 -7.59
N GLY A 232 4.79 -6.64 -7.66
CA GLY A 232 3.92 -5.60 -7.13
C GLY A 232 3.97 -4.34 -7.97
N ASP A 233 3.04 -3.42 -7.76
CA ASP A 233 3.10 -2.11 -8.43
C ASP A 233 4.17 -1.26 -7.74
N TYR A 234 5.39 -1.27 -8.28
CA TYR A 234 6.50 -0.44 -7.81
C TYR A 234 6.36 1.00 -8.33
N ASN A 235 5.72 1.87 -7.54
CA ASN A 235 5.67 3.31 -7.81
C ASN A 235 6.73 4.05 -6.98
N PHE A 236 7.14 5.25 -7.43
CA PHE A 236 8.10 6.11 -6.71
C PHE A 236 7.71 6.42 -5.25
N ASN A 237 6.42 6.31 -4.92
CA ASN A 237 5.87 6.59 -3.59
C ASN A 237 5.71 5.35 -2.70
N ASN A 238 6.25 4.20 -3.12
CA ASN A 238 6.17 2.99 -2.32
C ASN A 238 6.97 3.15 -1.01
N PRO A 239 6.47 2.59 0.11
CA PRO A 239 7.20 2.58 1.35
C PRO A 239 8.52 1.83 1.15
N LYS A 240 9.52 2.33 1.86
CA LYS A 240 10.84 1.74 1.90
C LYS A 240 11.06 1.18 3.28
N ILE A 241 11.65 0.00 3.31
CA ILE A 241 12.24 -0.55 4.51
C ILE A 241 13.75 -0.52 4.35
N SER A 242 14.47 -0.15 5.39
CA SER A 242 15.91 -0.06 5.34
C SER A 242 16.59 -0.67 6.55
N ILE A 243 17.84 -1.06 6.36
CA ILE A 243 18.79 -1.34 7.43
C ILE A 243 19.88 -0.28 7.40
N VAL A 244 20.35 0.12 8.57
CA VAL A 244 21.58 0.89 8.73
C VAL A 244 22.65 -0.08 9.18
N THR A 245 23.73 -0.14 8.43
CA THR A 245 24.84 -1.07 8.68
C THR A 245 26.17 -0.37 8.43
N GLU A 246 27.25 -1.08 8.70
CA GLU A 246 28.61 -0.66 8.41
C GLU A 246 29.41 -1.86 7.91
N ALA A 247 30.35 -1.60 7.02
CA ALA A 247 31.33 -2.57 6.58
C ALA A 247 32.69 -2.19 7.15
N LYS A 248 33.42 -3.17 7.70
CA LYS A 248 34.86 -3.03 7.94
C LYS A 248 35.57 -3.42 6.64
N ILE A 249 36.09 -2.42 5.93
CA ILE A 249 36.53 -2.57 4.54
C ILE A 249 37.73 -1.67 4.27
N GLU A 250 38.78 -2.25 3.70
CA GLU A 250 40.00 -1.54 3.32
C GLU A 250 39.73 -0.44 2.28
N ARG A 251 40.55 0.60 2.32
CA ARG A 251 40.36 1.81 1.50
C ARG A 251 40.19 1.53 0.00
N GLU A 252 41.00 0.65 -0.56
CA GLU A 252 40.95 0.33 -2.01
C GLU A 252 39.61 -0.30 -2.39
N LYS A 253 39.13 -1.26 -1.58
CA LYS A 253 37.83 -1.91 -1.78
C LYS A 253 36.66 -0.94 -1.57
N ALA A 254 36.78 -0.02 -0.61
CA ALA A 254 35.80 1.03 -0.36
C ALA A 254 35.64 1.98 -1.56
N ILE A 255 36.75 2.32 -2.25
CA ILE A 255 36.72 3.13 -3.47
C ILE A 255 35.96 2.39 -4.57
N LYS A 256 36.27 1.11 -4.82
CA LYS A 256 35.57 0.29 -5.82
C LYS A 256 34.08 0.18 -5.54
N LEU A 257 33.70 -0.10 -4.29
CA LEU A 257 32.29 -0.15 -3.88
C LEU A 257 31.57 1.17 -4.17
N LYS A 258 32.24 2.29 -3.91
CA LYS A 258 31.70 3.63 -4.20
C LYS A 258 31.45 3.83 -5.69
N GLU A 259 32.43 3.53 -6.52
CA GLU A 259 32.34 3.65 -7.98
C GLU A 259 31.14 2.85 -8.52
N ILE A 260 31.03 1.57 -8.12
CA ILE A 260 29.93 0.69 -8.57
C ILE A 260 28.57 1.22 -8.12
N CYS A 261 28.44 1.70 -6.87
CA CYS A 261 27.18 2.25 -6.37
C CYS A 261 26.79 3.56 -7.07
N GLU A 262 27.76 4.37 -7.51
CA GLU A 262 27.52 5.60 -8.27
C GLU A 262 27.11 5.29 -9.73
N GLU A 263 27.73 4.29 -10.36
CA GLU A 263 27.39 3.83 -11.71
C GLU A 263 26.00 3.19 -11.77
N HIS A 264 25.61 2.43 -10.75
CA HIS A 264 24.33 1.73 -10.66
C HIS A 264 23.34 2.43 -9.72
N SER A 265 23.16 3.75 -9.89
CA SER A 265 22.29 4.59 -9.05
C SER A 265 20.79 4.21 -9.06
N GLU A 266 20.36 3.33 -9.97
CA GLU A 266 19.00 2.81 -10.04
C GLU A 266 18.93 1.35 -9.54
N SER A 267 18.28 1.13 -8.38
CA SER A 267 17.81 -0.17 -7.85
C SER A 267 18.56 -1.41 -8.34
N ILE A 268 19.58 -1.82 -7.59
CA ILE A 268 20.42 -2.98 -7.88
C ILE A 268 19.61 -4.27 -7.65
N HIS A 269 19.52 -5.10 -8.69
CA HIS A 269 18.96 -6.44 -8.60
C HIS A 269 19.87 -7.37 -7.80
N ALA A 270 19.32 -8.44 -7.21
CA ALA A 270 20.11 -9.46 -6.52
C ALA A 270 21.32 -9.99 -7.32
N TYR A 271 21.17 -10.02 -8.65
CA TYR A 271 22.18 -10.45 -9.63
C TYR A 271 22.88 -9.34 -10.40
N GLY A 272 22.61 -8.07 -10.05
CA GLY A 272 23.28 -6.95 -10.68
C GLY A 272 24.74 -6.83 -10.24
N ASN A 273 25.37 -5.73 -10.62
CA ASN A 273 26.58 -5.27 -9.96
C ASN A 273 26.19 -4.09 -9.06
N PRO A 274 26.40 -4.17 -7.73
CA PRO A 274 26.90 -5.31 -6.97
C PRO A 274 25.93 -6.50 -6.88
N GLN A 275 26.48 -7.70 -6.73
CA GLN A 275 25.73 -8.95 -6.61
C GLN A 275 25.55 -9.33 -5.13
N PHE A 276 24.42 -9.96 -4.80
CA PHE A 276 24.16 -10.47 -3.45
C PHE A 276 24.29 -11.99 -3.40
N SER A 277 24.54 -12.51 -2.21
CA SER A 277 24.75 -13.95 -2.02
C SER A 277 23.47 -14.75 -2.19
N ARG A 278 23.57 -15.97 -2.73
CA ARG A 278 22.47 -16.96 -2.68
C ARG A 278 22.46 -17.78 -1.38
N ASN A 279 23.52 -17.66 -0.57
CA ASN A 279 23.63 -18.36 0.71
C ASN A 279 22.61 -17.80 1.71
N ILE A 280 21.62 -18.59 2.14
CA ILE A 280 20.58 -18.15 3.10
C ILE A 280 21.13 -17.67 4.45
N GLU A 281 22.32 -18.13 4.84
CA GLU A 281 23.02 -17.73 6.07
C GLU A 281 23.65 -16.33 5.96
N GLU A 282 23.73 -15.79 4.75
CA GLU A 282 24.20 -14.43 4.46
C GLU A 282 23.05 -13.43 4.28
N TRP A 283 21.88 -13.77 4.83
CA TRP A 283 20.71 -12.91 4.87
C TRP A 283 20.12 -12.80 6.26
N ILE A 284 19.60 -11.62 6.56
CA ILE A 284 18.90 -11.29 7.80
C ILE A 284 17.43 -10.99 7.53
N LEU A 285 16.62 -11.11 8.58
CA LEU A 285 15.21 -10.73 8.59
C LEU A 285 15.01 -9.42 9.34
N LYS A 286 14.34 -8.44 8.70
CA LYS A 286 13.85 -7.22 9.34
C LYS A 286 12.41 -6.96 8.97
N ASP A 287 11.53 -6.88 9.98
CA ASP A 287 10.09 -6.63 9.82
C ASP A 287 9.41 -7.55 8.77
N GLY A 288 9.88 -8.80 8.65
CA GLY A 288 9.38 -9.77 7.66
C GLY A 288 10.05 -9.73 6.29
N TYR A 289 11.00 -8.82 6.07
CA TYR A 289 11.71 -8.64 4.80
C TYR A 289 13.17 -9.12 4.87
N PHE A 290 13.65 -9.63 3.75
CA PHE A 290 14.98 -10.19 3.61
C PHE A 290 15.98 -9.11 3.23
N PHE A 291 17.11 -9.04 3.94
CA PHE A 291 18.22 -8.16 3.63
C PHE A 291 19.54 -8.92 3.57
N PRO A 292 20.41 -8.59 2.61
CA PRO A 292 21.71 -9.22 2.50
C PRO A 292 22.65 -8.65 3.57
N ILE A 293 23.53 -9.49 4.10
CA ILE A 293 24.69 -9.07 4.91
C ILE A 293 26.03 -9.29 4.20
N THR A 294 25.98 -9.76 2.96
CA THR A 294 27.15 -9.90 2.09
C THR A 294 26.87 -9.23 0.75
N ILE A 295 27.80 -8.38 0.31
CA ILE A 295 27.80 -7.75 -1.00
C ILE A 295 29.03 -8.24 -1.77
N LYS A 296 28.83 -8.74 -2.98
CA LYS A 296 29.89 -9.11 -3.92
C LYS A 296 30.04 -7.99 -4.94
N ILE A 297 31.24 -7.44 -5.03
CA ILE A 297 31.59 -6.40 -5.99
C ILE A 297 32.64 -6.95 -6.95
N GLY A 298 32.54 -6.62 -8.22
CA GLY A 298 33.50 -7.09 -9.21
C GLY A 298 33.36 -6.34 -10.53
N SER A 299 34.20 -6.70 -11.49
CA SER A 299 34.07 -6.22 -12.86
C SER A 299 33.05 -7.09 -13.57
N TYR A 300 31.98 -6.51 -14.11
CA TYR A 300 31.00 -7.28 -14.85
C TYR A 300 31.55 -7.65 -16.24
N ASN A 301 31.61 -8.96 -16.54
CA ASN A 301 32.04 -9.45 -17.83
C ASN A 301 30.81 -9.70 -18.72
N ASP A 302 30.52 -8.76 -19.62
CA ASP A 302 29.37 -8.84 -20.54
C ASP A 302 29.36 -10.10 -21.42
N ALA A 303 30.53 -10.64 -21.77
CA ALA A 303 30.63 -11.82 -22.63
C ALA A 303 30.27 -13.13 -21.89
N LYS A 304 30.49 -13.16 -20.57
CA LYS A 304 30.17 -14.32 -19.72
C LYS A 304 28.88 -14.15 -18.94
N GLY A 305 28.39 -12.92 -18.78
CA GLY A 305 27.20 -12.62 -17.97
C GLY A 305 27.45 -12.81 -16.46
N GLU A 306 28.69 -12.67 -16.00
CA GLU A 306 29.11 -12.95 -14.63
C GLU A 306 30.11 -11.89 -14.12
N LEU A 307 30.24 -11.76 -12.80
CA LEU A 307 31.26 -10.92 -12.17
C LEU A 307 32.63 -11.63 -12.17
N GLU A 308 33.66 -10.90 -12.54
CA GLU A 308 35.08 -11.28 -12.40
C GLU A 308 35.74 -10.43 -11.31
N ASP A 309 36.89 -10.89 -10.80
CA ASP A 309 37.65 -10.22 -9.73
C ASP A 309 36.81 -9.86 -8.50
N ILE A 310 36.00 -10.83 -8.05
CA ILE A 310 35.01 -10.63 -7.00
C ILE A 310 35.68 -10.33 -5.65
N GLU A 311 35.35 -9.19 -5.07
CA GLU A 311 35.61 -8.84 -3.68
C GLU A 311 34.33 -8.98 -2.84
N ILE A 312 34.50 -9.44 -1.61
CA ILE A 312 33.40 -9.69 -0.67
C ILE A 312 33.41 -8.60 0.40
N VAL A 313 32.28 -7.91 0.53
CA VAL A 313 32.03 -6.92 1.58
C VAL A 313 31.01 -7.50 2.56
N ASN A 314 31.48 -7.79 3.77
CA ASN A 314 30.64 -8.28 4.86
C ASN A 314 30.10 -7.11 5.68
N LEU A 315 28.80 -7.13 5.92
CA LEU A 315 28.06 -6.10 6.61
C LEU A 315 27.79 -6.53 8.05
N ASN A 316 27.81 -5.56 8.97
CA ASN A 316 27.44 -5.82 10.34
C ASN A 316 25.94 -6.14 10.45
N LYS A 317 25.62 -7.35 10.95
CA LYS A 317 24.24 -7.82 11.13
C LYS A 317 23.45 -7.15 12.27
N LYS A 318 24.05 -6.21 13.04
CA LYS A 318 23.43 -5.34 14.08
C LYS A 318 22.12 -5.86 14.70
N GLY A 319 22.18 -6.96 15.45
CA GLY A 319 21.04 -7.47 16.23
C GLY A 319 19.87 -8.07 15.43
N TYR A 320 20.00 -8.20 14.11
CA TYR A 320 19.02 -8.90 13.29
C TYR A 320 19.24 -10.41 13.31
N SER A 321 18.14 -11.17 13.27
CA SER A 321 18.16 -12.63 13.14
C SER A 321 18.51 -13.04 11.71
N LEU A 322 19.22 -14.16 11.57
CA LEU A 322 19.48 -14.74 10.26
C LEU A 322 18.22 -15.41 9.72
N ILE A 323 18.07 -15.46 8.39
CA ILE A 323 16.97 -16.21 7.78
C ILE A 323 17.09 -17.71 8.08
N SER A 324 18.32 -18.24 8.13
CA SER A 324 18.59 -19.64 8.52
C SER A 324 18.16 -19.99 9.95
N GLU A 325 17.96 -18.98 10.82
CA GLU A 325 17.48 -19.19 12.19
C GLU A 325 15.95 -19.35 12.27
N ILE A 326 15.22 -19.02 11.19
CA ILE A 326 13.76 -19.12 11.12
C ILE A 326 13.32 -20.59 11.22
N GLY A 327 12.49 -20.88 12.21
CA GLY A 327 11.80 -22.16 12.33
C GLY A 327 10.56 -22.21 11.46
N PHE A 328 10.51 -23.16 10.53
CA PHE A 328 9.31 -23.49 9.76
C PHE A 328 8.61 -24.67 10.39
N ASN A 329 7.28 -24.67 10.36
CA ASN A 329 6.50 -25.83 10.79
C ASN A 329 5.24 -26.01 9.95
N THR A 330 4.78 -27.25 9.87
CA THR A 330 3.66 -27.64 9.00
C THR A 330 2.33 -27.00 9.40
N SER A 331 2.13 -26.67 10.67
CA SER A 331 0.93 -25.95 11.12
C SER A 331 0.89 -24.52 10.61
N ASP A 332 1.98 -23.76 10.76
CA ASP A 332 2.08 -22.39 10.29
C ASP A 332 2.07 -22.28 8.76
N LEU A 333 2.56 -23.31 8.08
CA LEU A 333 2.48 -23.42 6.62
C LEU A 333 1.08 -23.85 6.13
N GLY A 334 0.18 -24.25 7.03
CA GLY A 334 -1.15 -24.75 6.67
C GLY A 334 -1.11 -26.09 5.93
N LEU A 335 -0.17 -26.96 6.30
CA LEU A 335 0.11 -28.26 5.70
C LEU A 335 -0.20 -29.44 6.64
N SER A 336 -0.80 -29.21 7.82
CA SER A 336 -1.08 -30.27 8.81
C SER A 336 -1.88 -31.47 8.28
N GLY A 337 -2.66 -31.31 7.21
CA GLY A 337 -3.39 -32.43 6.58
C GLY A 337 -2.50 -33.46 5.87
N TYR A 338 -1.23 -33.14 5.62
CA TYR A 338 -0.28 -34.01 4.92
C TYR A 338 0.76 -34.67 5.85
N PHE A 339 0.73 -34.34 7.14
CA PHE A 339 1.71 -34.81 8.11
C PHE A 339 1.01 -35.39 9.34
N PRO A 340 1.48 -36.53 9.88
CA PRO A 340 0.87 -37.13 11.07
C PRO A 340 1.12 -36.32 12.35
N GLU A 341 2.16 -35.48 12.35
CA GLU A 341 2.56 -34.64 13.47
C GLU A 341 3.02 -33.27 12.96
N ASN A 342 3.07 -32.27 13.85
CA ASN A 342 3.57 -30.94 13.47
C ASN A 342 5.09 -30.99 13.27
N TYR A 343 5.49 -31.25 12.03
CA TYR A 343 6.89 -31.29 11.65
C TYR A 343 7.50 -29.89 11.65
N THR A 344 8.64 -29.72 12.32
CA THR A 344 9.38 -28.45 12.45
C THR A 344 10.79 -28.61 11.90
N PHE A 345 11.27 -27.62 11.15
CA PHE A 345 12.60 -27.63 10.53
C PHE A 345 13.18 -26.22 10.42
N LYS A 346 14.49 -26.14 10.17
CA LYS A 346 15.20 -24.91 9.80
C LYS A 346 15.86 -25.14 8.45
N LEU A 347 16.14 -24.05 7.74
CA LEU A 347 16.84 -24.09 6.48
C LEU A 347 18.32 -23.73 6.69
N ASN A 348 19.19 -24.52 6.08
CA ASN A 348 20.62 -24.26 5.95
C ASN A 348 21.06 -24.71 4.55
N ASN A 349 22.22 -24.25 4.07
CA ASN A 349 22.67 -24.61 2.72
C ASN A 349 23.07 -26.09 2.58
N ASN A 350 23.49 -26.73 3.67
CA ASN A 350 23.92 -28.13 3.64
C ASN A 350 22.78 -29.11 3.28
N HIS A 351 21.53 -28.67 3.36
CA HIS A 351 20.39 -29.48 2.94
C HIS A 351 20.35 -29.71 1.43
N ILE A 352 20.94 -28.86 0.58
CA ILE A 352 20.88 -29.01 -0.89
C ILE A 352 21.91 -30.04 -1.40
N GLU A 353 23.13 -29.99 -0.89
CA GLU A 353 24.22 -30.87 -1.34
C GLU A 353 23.87 -32.35 -1.12
N ASN A 354 23.19 -32.68 -0.02
CA ASN A 354 22.73 -34.04 0.27
C ASN A 354 21.47 -34.47 -0.52
N ILE A 355 20.85 -33.54 -1.24
CA ILE A 355 19.55 -33.70 -1.91
C ILE A 355 19.70 -33.98 -3.40
N GLU A 356 20.85 -33.64 -3.99
CA GLU A 356 21.25 -33.99 -5.37
C GLU A 356 22.05 -35.31 -5.44
N GLU A 357 22.52 -35.84 -4.29
CA GLU A 357 23.27 -37.11 -4.21
C GLU A 357 22.41 -38.38 -4.00
N ASN A 358 21.08 -38.24 -3.89
CA ASN A 358 20.11 -39.36 -3.82
C ASN A 358 18.99 -39.17 -4.84
#